data_AF-H0F6U3-F1
#
_entry.id   AF-H0F6U3-F1
#
_cell.length_a   1.000
_cell.length_b   1.000
_cell.length_c   1.000
_cell.angle_alpha   90.00
_cell.angle_beta   90.00
_cell.angle_gamma   90.00
#
_symmetry.space_group_name_H-M   'P 1'
#
loop_
_entity.id
_entity.type
_entity.pdbx_description
1 polymer ?
#
loop_
_entity_poly.entity_id
_entity_poly.type
_entity_poly.pdbx_seq_one_letter_code
_entity_poly.pdbx_strand_id
1 'polypeptide(L)'
;MIEIDLIRAPNQTFSITINGVLWELSIKVAHGTMLADVKRDGVDLVLGQRIVAEFPILPYRHLSHQGNFAILTRDGELPWWEEFGRSQSLIYLEPAEVGIND
;
A
#
# COMPACT_ATOMS: atom_id res chain seq x y z
N MET A 1 -3.63 -6.57 11.14
CA MET A 1 -3.63 -5.39 10.23
C MET A 1 -3.48 -4.09 11.01
N ILE A 2 -2.81 -3.10 10.40
CA ILE A 2 -2.69 -1.73 10.92
C ILE A 2 -3.26 -0.78 9.87
N GLU A 3 -4.18 0.11 10.25
CA GLU A 3 -4.71 1.13 9.35
C GLU A 3 -3.76 2.36 9.32
N ILE A 4 -3.57 2.93 8.13
CA ILE A 4 -2.70 4.07 7.89
C ILE A 4 -3.51 5.15 7.20
N ASP A 5 -3.58 6.32 7.83
CA ASP A 5 -4.33 7.45 7.30
C ASP A 5 -3.69 7.98 6.01
N LEU A 6 -4.48 8.05 4.94
CA LEU A 6 -4.14 8.78 3.72
C LEU A 6 -4.91 10.09 3.69
N ILE A 7 -4.24 11.16 3.26
CA ILE A 7 -4.93 12.42 2.98
C ILE A 7 -5.61 12.35 1.60
N ARG A 8 -6.67 13.13 1.40
CA ARG A 8 -7.33 13.30 0.09
C ARG A 8 -6.51 14.17 -0.84
N ALA A 9 -5.37 13.65 -1.28
CA ALA A 9 -4.49 14.28 -2.26
C ALA A 9 -4.12 13.26 -3.35
N PRO A 10 -4.06 13.67 -4.63
CA PRO A 10 -3.75 12.76 -5.73
C PRO A 10 -2.35 12.16 -5.61
N ASN A 11 -1.41 12.89 -5.01
CA ASN A 11 -0.04 12.45 -4.80
C ASN A 11 0.37 12.74 -3.35
N GLN A 12 0.91 11.74 -2.65
CA GLN A 12 1.45 11.89 -1.31
C GLN A 12 2.58 10.90 -1.05
N THR A 13 3.53 11.32 -0.22
CA THR A 13 4.64 10.48 0.22
C THR A 13 4.73 10.57 1.74
N PHE A 14 4.91 9.42 2.38
CA PHE A 14 5.06 9.33 3.83
C PHE A 14 5.97 8.16 4.19
N SER A 15 6.46 8.19 5.42
CA SER A 15 7.27 7.14 6.01
C SER A 15 6.64 6.65 7.30
N ILE A 16 6.69 5.34 7.56
CA ILE A 16 6.18 4.73 8.78
C ILE A 16 7.10 3.59 9.21
N THR A 17 7.35 3.46 10.51
CA THR A 17 8.09 2.33 11.07
C THR A 17 7.09 1.31 11.64
N ILE A 18 7.11 0.09 11.11
CA ILE A 18 6.24 -1.01 11.54
C ILE A 18 7.14 -2.20 11.88
N ASN A 19 6.99 -2.76 13.07
CA ASN A 19 7.78 -3.93 13.53
C ASN A 19 9.30 -3.74 13.37
N GLY A 20 9.81 -2.52 13.57
CA GLY A 20 11.23 -2.18 13.46
C GLY A 20 11.74 -1.97 12.02
N VAL A 21 10.86 -2.03 11.02
CA VAL A 21 11.18 -1.87 9.60
C VAL A 21 10.73 -0.48 9.16
N LEU A 22 11.62 0.27 8.48
CA LEU A 22 11.25 1.56 7.89
C LEU A 22 10.61 1.34 6.52
N TRP A 23 9.36 1.79 6.38
CA TRP A 23 8.65 1.82 5.13
C TRP A 23 8.55 3.24 4.62
N GLU A 24 8.79 3.43 3.33
CA GLU A 24 8.54 4.69 2.64
C GLU A 24 7.61 4.41 1.47
N LEU A 25 6.46 5.08 1.43
CA LEU A 25 5.45 4.89 0.39
C LEU A 25 5.21 6.20 -0.34
N SER A 26 5.11 6.13 -1.66
CA SER A 26 4.53 7.21 -2.46
C SER A 26 3.27 6.69 -3.15
N ILE A 27 2.12 7.27 -2.84
CA ILE A 27 0.83 6.95 -3.46
C ILE A 27 0.50 8.09 -4.44
N LYS A 28 0.30 7.78 -5.72
CA LYS A 28 0.24 8.79 -6.79
C LYS A 28 -0.75 8.45 -7.89
N VAL A 29 -1.32 9.46 -8.54
CA VAL A 29 -2.14 9.30 -9.75
C VAL A 29 -1.25 9.26 -10.98
N ALA A 30 -1.46 8.27 -11.85
CA ALA A 30 -0.94 8.29 -13.21
C ALA A 30 -1.90 7.55 -14.14
N HIS A 31 -2.09 8.04 -15.38
CA HIS A 31 -2.93 7.40 -16.39
C HIS A 31 -4.34 6.97 -15.89
N GLY A 32 -4.95 7.78 -15.02
CA GLY A 32 -6.30 7.51 -14.50
C GLY A 32 -6.38 6.39 -13.46
N THR A 33 -5.27 5.99 -12.86
CA THR A 33 -5.23 4.98 -11.78
C THR A 33 -4.30 5.44 -10.65
N MET A 34 -4.45 4.82 -9.47
CA MET A 34 -3.52 4.99 -8.35
C MET A 34 -2.36 4.00 -8.46
N LEU A 35 -1.14 4.51 -8.28
CA LEU A 35 0.10 3.76 -8.26
C LEU A 35 0.80 3.94 -6.90
N ALA A 36 1.65 2.98 -6.55
CA ALA A 36 2.53 3.02 -5.41
C ALA A 36 4.00 2.86 -5.80
N ASP A 37 4.87 3.67 -5.20
CA ASP A 37 6.27 3.30 -4.99
C ASP A 37 6.41 2.84 -3.54
N VAL A 38 7.18 1.78 -3.30
CA VAL A 38 7.41 1.26 -1.95
C VAL A 38 8.90 1.02 -1.75
N LYS A 39 9.45 1.59 -0.67
CA LYS A 39 10.79 1.29 -0.18
C LYS A 39 10.73 0.65 1.19
N ARG A 40 11.75 -0.16 1.47
CA ARG A 40 11.99 -0.77 2.77
C ARG A 40 13.44 -0.59 3.16
N ASP A 41 13.67 0.04 4.31
CA ASP A 41 15.01 0.36 4.82
C ASP A 41 15.91 1.03 3.76
N GLY A 42 15.34 1.98 3.01
CA GLY A 42 16.01 2.72 1.93
C GLY A 42 16.18 1.96 0.61
N VAL A 43 15.74 0.70 0.52
CA VAL A 43 15.79 -0.11 -0.71
C VAL A 43 14.46 -0.04 -1.44
N ASP A 44 14.47 0.37 -2.72
CA ASP A 44 13.29 0.33 -3.58
C ASP A 44 12.83 -1.12 -3.78
N LEU A 45 11.60 -1.45 -3.38
CA LEU A 45 11.00 -2.77 -3.63
C LEU A 45 10.21 -2.78 -4.93
N VAL A 46 9.42 -1.73 -5.18
CA VAL A 46 8.66 -1.51 -6.42
C VAL A 46 8.54 -0.02 -6.72
N LEU A 47 8.47 0.32 -8.01
CA LEU A 47 8.26 1.68 -8.50
C LEU A 47 7.12 1.65 -9.55
N GLY A 48 6.14 2.53 -9.40
CA GLY A 48 5.01 2.66 -10.31
C GLY A 48 4.05 1.46 -10.30
N GLN A 49 3.98 0.73 -9.19
CA GLN A 49 3.13 -0.45 -9.07
C GLN A 49 1.66 -0.04 -9.02
N ARG A 50 0.82 -0.61 -9.91
CA ARG A 50 -0.62 -0.33 -9.89
C ARG A 50 -1.25 -0.87 -8.62
N ILE A 51 -2.04 -0.02 -7.95
CA ILE A 51 -2.82 -0.43 -6.79
C ILE A 51 -4.12 -1.06 -7.29
N VAL A 52 -4.38 -2.28 -6.84
CA VAL A 52 -5.63 -2.99 -7.07
C VAL A 52 -6.33 -3.11 -5.72
N ALA A 53 -7.62 -2.77 -5.67
CA ALA A 53 -8.41 -2.81 -4.43
C ALA A 53 -8.30 -4.18 -3.76
N GLU A 54 -8.08 -4.19 -2.45
CA GLU A 54 -8.02 -5.40 -1.60
C GLU A 54 -6.86 -6.37 -1.90
N PHE A 55 -6.04 -6.09 -2.91
CA PHE A 55 -4.87 -6.92 -3.23
C PHE A 55 -3.57 -6.30 -2.68
N PRO A 56 -2.59 -7.14 -2.32
CA PRO A 56 -1.29 -6.65 -1.85
C PRO A 56 -0.56 -5.85 -2.94
N ILE A 57 0.03 -4.71 -2.55
CA ILE A 57 0.75 -3.81 -3.45
C ILE A 57 2.05 -4.45 -3.92
N LEU A 58 2.86 -5.04 -3.03
CA LEU A 58 4.08 -5.74 -3.45
C LEU A 58 3.67 -7.04 -4.19
N PRO A 59 4.00 -7.18 -5.49
CA PRO A 59 3.41 -8.22 -6.33
C PRO A 59 4.09 -9.59 -6.18
N TYR A 60 5.30 -9.63 -5.63
CA TYR A 60 6.07 -10.87 -5.49
C TYR A 60 6.12 -11.32 -4.03
N ARG A 61 5.90 -12.63 -3.82
CA ARG A 61 5.93 -13.27 -2.49
C ARG A 61 7.20 -12.91 -1.71
N HIS A 62 8.37 -12.98 -2.35
CA HIS A 62 9.65 -12.71 -1.69
C HIS A 62 9.82 -11.25 -1.19
N LEU A 63 9.04 -10.30 -1.71
CA LEU A 63 9.06 -8.91 -1.22
C LEU A 63 8.25 -8.74 0.06
N SER A 64 7.29 -9.64 0.30
CA SER A 64 6.26 -9.52 1.33
C SER A 64 6.59 -10.26 2.63
N HIS A 65 7.80 -10.81 2.77
CA HIS A 65 8.25 -11.49 4.01
C HIS A 65 8.25 -10.59 5.26
N GLN A 66 8.24 -9.27 5.08
CA GLN A 66 8.12 -8.31 6.18
C GLN A 66 6.76 -7.61 6.17
N GLY A 67 5.76 -8.16 5.50
CA GLY A 67 4.43 -7.59 5.36
C GLY A 67 4.20 -6.93 4.01
N ASN A 68 3.00 -6.41 3.82
CA ASN A 68 2.58 -5.76 2.59
C ASN A 68 1.51 -4.70 2.90
N PHE A 69 1.08 -3.98 1.87
CA PHE A 69 0.06 -2.95 1.96
C PHE A 69 -1.06 -3.25 0.99
N ALA A 70 -2.29 -2.84 1.33
CA ALA A 70 -3.43 -2.91 0.44
C ALA A 70 -4.34 -1.70 0.67
N ILE A 71 -5.06 -1.27 -0.36
CA ILE A 71 -6.15 -0.30 -0.18
C ILE A 71 -7.45 -1.08 -0.13
N LEU A 72 -8.13 -1.03 1.02
CA LEU A 72 -9.49 -1.51 1.14
C LEU A 72 -10.42 -0.50 0.50
N THR A 73 -11.38 -0.98 -0.30
CA THR A 73 -12.44 -0.16 -0.88
C THR A 73 -13.79 -0.77 -0.56
N ARG A 74 -14.87 -0.03 -0.84
CA ARG A 74 -16.22 -0.60 -0.79
C ARG A 74 -16.48 -1.33 -2.10
N ASP A 75 -16.99 -2.56 -2.00
CA ASP A 75 -17.48 -3.37 -3.13
C ASP A 75 -16.46 -3.53 -4.30
N GLY A 76 -15.16 -3.53 -4.00
CA GLY A 76 -14.10 -3.69 -5.00
C GLY A 76 -13.96 -2.51 -5.97
N GLU A 77 -14.48 -1.33 -5.62
CA GLU A 77 -14.28 -0.10 -6.39
C GLU A 77 -12.80 0.19 -6.61
N LEU A 78 -12.48 0.81 -7.76
CA LEU A 78 -11.10 1.21 -8.04
C LEU A 78 -10.61 2.20 -6.97
N PRO A 79 -9.39 2.01 -6.43
CA PRO A 79 -8.82 2.97 -5.51
C PRO A 79 -8.73 4.35 -6.14
N TRP A 80 -9.22 5.37 -5.44
CA TRP A 80 -9.20 6.75 -5.90
C TRP A 80 -9.04 7.73 -4.75
N TRP A 81 -8.15 8.71 -4.93
CA TRP A 81 -7.68 9.57 -3.85
C TRP A 81 -8.76 10.43 -3.18
N GLU A 82 -9.85 10.75 -3.88
CA GLU A 82 -10.96 11.52 -3.31
C GLU A 82 -11.71 10.76 -2.22
N GLU A 83 -11.61 9.43 -2.22
CA GLU A 83 -12.29 8.54 -1.27
C GLU A 83 -11.40 8.08 -0.10
N PHE A 84 -10.12 8.49 -0.10
CA PHE A 84 -9.18 8.22 0.99
C PHE A 84 -9.65 8.86 2.31
N GLY A 85 -9.64 8.06 3.39
CA GLY A 85 -10.12 8.48 4.72
C GLY A 85 -11.64 8.70 4.80
N ARG A 86 -12.39 8.30 3.76
CA ARG A 86 -13.86 8.33 3.73
C ARG A 86 -14.44 6.93 3.60
N SER A 87 -14.18 6.28 2.47
CA SER A 87 -14.66 4.94 2.15
C SER A 87 -13.53 3.98 1.79
N GLN A 88 -12.31 4.51 1.61
CA GLN A 88 -11.12 3.75 1.27
C GLN A 88 -10.01 4.02 2.28
N SER A 89 -9.34 2.94 2.71
CA SER A 89 -8.30 2.97 3.73
C SER A 89 -7.07 2.20 3.27
N LEU A 90 -5.88 2.74 3.53
CA LEU A 90 -4.64 1.98 3.39
C LEU A 90 -4.45 1.13 4.64
N ILE A 91 -4.17 -0.15 4.44
CA ILE A 91 -3.82 -1.06 5.51
C ILE A 91 -2.45 -1.66 5.28
N TYR A 92 -1.75 -1.93 6.37
CA TYR A 92 -0.62 -2.83 6.43
C TYR A 92 -1.08 -4.21 6.87
N LEU A 93 -0.65 -5.22 6.12
CA LEU A 93 -0.86 -6.65 6.34
C LEU A 93 0.43 -7.26 6.88
N GLU A 94 0.36 -7.94 8.02
CA GLU A 94 1.48 -8.73 8.53
C GLU A 94 1.81 -9.91 7.58
N PRO A 95 3.05 -10.44 7.57
CA PRO A 95 3.41 -11.57 6.71
C PRO A 95 2.42 -12.74 6.72
N ALA A 96 1.91 -13.09 7.91
CA ALA A 96 0.91 -14.15 8.09
C ALA A 96 -0.45 -13.82 7.44
N GLU A 97 -0.82 -12.53 7.37
CA GLU A 97 -2.06 -12.06 6.75
C GLU A 97 -1.97 -11.99 5.22
N VAL A 98 -0.75 -11.87 4.66
CA VAL A 98 -0.51 -11.90 3.21
C VAL A 98 -0.66 -13.32 2.64
N GLY A 99 -0.84 -14.34 3.47
CA GLY A 99 -0.86 -15.75 3.04
C GLY A 99 0.53 -16.30 2.77
N ILE A 100 1.57 -15.66 3.32
CA ILE A 100 2.95 -16.15 3.30
C ILE A 100 3.14 -17.01 4.54
N ASN A 101 2.42 -18.12 4.55
CA ASN A 101 2.75 -19.24 5.42
C ASN A 101 3.68 -20.12 4.59
N ASP A 102 4.90 -20.32 5.06
CA ASP A 102 5.75 -21.42 4.61
C ASP A 102 5.32 -22.71 5.32
#